data_AF-A0A959UWF8-F1
#
_entry.id   AF-A0A959UWF8-F1
#
_cell.length_a   1.000
_cell.length_b   1.000
_cell.length_c   1.000
_cell.angle_alpha   90.00
_cell.angle_beta   90.00
_cell.angle_gamma   90.00
#
_symmetry.space_group_name_H-M   'P 1'
#
loop_
_entity.id
_entity.type
_entity.pdbx_description
1 polymer ?
#
loop_
_entity_poly.entity_id
_entity_poly.type
_entity_poly.pdbx_seq_one_letter_code
_entity_poly.pdbx_strand_id
1 'polypeptide(L)'
;KLSFNGSNGSKFNLFGFNFTDGVDYQGVSDLGWTNYGGGTHFVLVPSGSSVLIDGTFAFSNYSIELQEGDLPPRSSEIASFNGGLNFKYFIGDNEARYGIEV
;
A
#
# COMPACT_ATOMS: atom_id res chain seq x y z
N LYS A 1 -7.29 -8.85 4.04
CA LYS A 1 -8.01 -7.54 3.96
C LYS A 1 -9.07 -7.50 5.04
N LEU A 2 -9.16 -6.40 5.79
CA LEU A 2 -10.18 -6.16 6.82
C LEU A 2 -10.86 -4.83 6.53
N SER A 3 -12.17 -4.75 6.74
CA SER A 3 -12.96 -3.54 6.43
C SER A 3 -13.94 -3.26 7.55
N PHE A 4 -13.98 -2.00 7.99
CA PHE A 4 -14.87 -1.49 9.03
C PHE A 4 -15.69 -0.35 8.44
N ASN A 5 -17.01 -0.37 8.65
CA ASN A 5 -17.92 0.65 8.16
C ASN A 5 -18.67 1.27 9.34
N GLY A 6 -18.64 2.60 9.45
CA GLY A 6 -19.47 3.37 10.37
C GLY A 6 -20.86 3.63 9.80
N SER A 7 -21.86 3.77 10.67
CA SER A 7 -23.25 4.06 10.30
C SER A 7 -23.44 5.41 9.58
N ASN A 8 -22.47 6.32 9.70
CA ASN A 8 -22.45 7.65 9.09
C ASN A 8 -21.78 7.69 7.70
N GLY A 9 -21.45 6.53 7.11
CA GLY A 9 -20.76 6.44 5.82
C GLY A 9 -19.23 6.49 5.89
N SER A 10 -18.66 6.64 7.09
CA SER A 10 -17.21 6.49 7.30
C SER A 10 -16.77 5.05 7.06
N LYS A 11 -15.60 4.84 6.47
CA LYS A 11 -15.04 3.52 6.14
C LYS A 11 -13.57 3.48 6.48
N PHE A 12 -13.10 2.34 6.95
CA PHE A 12 -11.69 2.09 7.22
C PHE A 12 -11.33 0.70 6.72
N ASN A 13 -10.34 0.61 5.85
CA ASN A 13 -9.91 -0.61 5.19
C ASN A 13 -8.44 -0.84 5.48
N LEU A 14 -8.11 -2.01 6.01
CA LEU A 14 -6.74 -2.50 6.15
C LEU A 14 -6.49 -3.58 5.10
N PHE A 15 -5.35 -3.50 4.44
CA PHE A 15 -4.89 -4.51 3.51
C PHE A 15 -3.43 -4.86 3.77
N GLY A 16 -3.08 -6.08 3.35
CA GLY A 16 -1.74 -6.62 3.44
C GLY A 16 -1.62 -7.74 2.43
N PHE A 17 -0.41 -7.94 1.94
CA PHE A 17 -0.06 -9.00 1.02
C PHE A 17 1.35 -9.51 1.32
N ASN A 18 1.60 -10.74 0.92
CA ASN A 18 2.91 -11.36 0.92
C ASN A 18 2.96 -12.31 -0.28
N PHE A 19 3.86 -12.04 -1.22
CA PHE A 19 4.10 -12.83 -2.41
C PHE A 19 5.54 -13.33 -2.39
N THR A 20 5.74 -14.59 -2.74
CA THR A 20 7.07 -15.17 -2.87
C THR A 20 7.03 -16.15 -4.03
N ASP A 21 8.10 -16.20 -4.81
CA ASP A 21 8.26 -17.11 -5.91
C ASP A 21 9.77 -17.31 -6.17
N GLY A 22 10.13 -18.43 -6.77
CA GLY A 22 11.51 -18.77 -7.04
C GLY A 22 11.64 -19.90 -8.04
N VAL A 23 12.74 -19.87 -8.78
CA VAL A 23 13.09 -20.85 -9.81
C VAL A 23 14.51 -21.34 -9.55
N ASP A 24 14.64 -22.67 -9.48
CA ASP A 24 15.91 -23.39 -9.44
C ASP A 24 16.21 -23.91 -10.86
N TYR A 25 17.29 -23.41 -11.45
CA TYR A 25 17.86 -23.93 -12.67
C TYR A 25 18.96 -24.92 -12.31
N GLN A 26 18.62 -26.21 -12.36
CA GLN A 26 19.52 -27.31 -11.99
C GLN A 26 20.95 -27.14 -12.55
N GLY A 27 21.89 -26.89 -11.65
CA GLY A 27 23.32 -26.79 -11.95
C GLY A 27 23.77 -25.44 -12.54
N VAL A 28 22.91 -24.42 -12.56
CA VAL A 28 23.23 -23.10 -13.13
C VAL A 28 22.94 -21.98 -12.13
N SER A 29 21.70 -21.86 -11.63
CA SER A 29 21.32 -20.74 -10.78
C SER A 29 20.02 -20.92 -10.00
N ASP A 30 19.98 -20.37 -8.78
CA ASP A 30 18.78 -20.25 -7.95
C ASP A 30 18.37 -18.78 -7.88
N LEU A 31 17.16 -18.48 -8.36
CA LEU A 31 16.60 -17.13 -8.33
C LEU A 31 15.35 -17.13 -7.45
N GLY A 32 15.33 -16.35 -6.38
CA GLY A 32 14.19 -16.20 -5.48
C GLY A 32 13.82 -14.74 -5.28
N TRP A 33 12.53 -14.44 -5.24
CA TRP A 33 12.05 -13.10 -4.89
C TRP A 33 10.90 -13.15 -3.88
N THR A 34 10.81 -12.09 -3.09
CA THR A 34 9.75 -11.88 -2.10
C THR A 34 9.27 -10.44 -2.18
N ASN A 35 7.96 -10.24 -2.10
CA ASN A 35 7.33 -8.94 -2.03
C ASN A 35 6.24 -8.94 -0.97
N TYR A 36 6.41 -8.13 0.06
CA TYR A 36 5.40 -7.96 1.09
C TYR A 36 5.07 -6.49 1.27
N GLY A 37 3.85 -6.25 1.70
CA GLY A 37 3.40 -4.89 1.91
C GLY A 37 2.03 -4.84 2.54
N GLY A 38 1.63 -3.64 2.87
CA GLY A 38 0.36 -3.39 3.49
C GLY A 38 0.08 -1.93 3.62
N GLY A 39 -1.15 -1.65 4.01
CA GLY A 39 -1.60 -0.29 4.10
C GLY A 39 -3.02 -0.18 4.61
N THR A 40 -3.42 1.06 4.71
CA THR A 40 -4.76 1.46 5.09
C THR A 40 -5.32 2.42 4.06
N HIS A 41 -6.63 2.34 3.87
CA HIS A 41 -7.41 3.35 3.19
C HIS A 41 -8.62 3.68 4.05
N PHE A 42 -8.88 4.96 4.29
CA PHE A 42 -10.01 5.39 5.07
C PHE A 42 -10.73 6.58 4.46
N VAL A 43 -12.02 6.66 4.77
CA VAL A 43 -12.90 7.77 4.48
C VAL A 43 -13.62 8.11 5.79
N LEU A 44 -13.50 9.34 6.25
CA LEU A 44 -14.15 9.83 7.46
C LEU A 44 -15.18 10.90 7.09
N VAL A 45 -16.39 10.72 7.61
CA VAL A 45 -17.52 11.65 7.46
C VAL A 45 -17.92 12.12 8.86
N PRO A 46 -17.43 13.27 9.33
CA PRO A 46 -17.79 13.82 10.65
C PRO A 46 -19.27 14.18 10.73
N SER A 47 -19.93 13.84 11.83
CA SER A 47 -21.33 14.23 12.07
C SER A 47 -21.46 15.74 12.21
N GLY A 48 -22.27 16.37 11.35
CA GLY A 48 -22.56 17.81 11.42
C GLY A 48 -21.58 18.72 10.67
N SER A 49 -20.65 18.16 9.89
CA SER A 49 -19.75 18.91 9.01
C SER A 49 -19.96 18.55 7.55
N SER A 50 -19.83 19.52 6.65
CA SER A 50 -19.80 19.29 5.20
C SER A 50 -18.39 18.92 4.68
N VAL A 51 -17.51 18.43 5.56
CA VAL A 51 -16.18 17.93 5.21
C VAL A 51 -16.21 16.41 5.05
N LEU A 52 -15.60 15.89 4.00
CA LEU A 52 -15.18 14.51 3.85
C LEU A 52 -13.65 14.46 3.88
N ILE A 53 -13.09 13.53 4.63
CA ILE A 53 -11.65 13.33 4.73
C ILE A 53 -11.36 11.93 4.18
N ASP A 54 -10.46 11.81 3.22
CA ASP A 54 -9.98 10.51 2.75
C ASP A 54 -8.46 10.43 2.84
N GLY A 55 -7.95 9.25 3.14
CA GLY A 55 -6.52 9.04 3.25
C GLY A 55 -6.13 7.63 2.88
N THR A 56 -4.93 7.49 2.31
CA THR A 56 -4.31 6.21 1.98
C THR A 56 -2.87 6.23 2.45
N PHE A 57 -2.47 5.19 3.17
CA PHE A 57 -1.07 5.00 3.55
C PHE A 57 -0.70 3.56 3.24
N ALA A 58 0.35 3.36 2.45
CA ALA A 58 0.82 2.05 2.06
C ALA A 58 2.34 1.98 2.10
N PHE A 59 2.86 0.80 2.39
CA PHE A 59 4.27 0.48 2.24
C PHE A 59 4.41 -0.90 1.59
N SER A 60 5.51 -1.10 0.89
CA SER A 60 5.91 -2.41 0.38
C SER A 60 7.43 -2.53 0.33
N ASN A 61 7.91 -3.76 0.40
CA ASN A 61 9.31 -4.09 0.22
C ASN A 61 9.41 -5.30 -0.71
N TYR A 62 10.14 -5.12 -1.80
CA TYR A 62 10.49 -6.16 -2.75
C TYR A 62 11.97 -6.48 -2.60
N SER A 63 12.30 -7.76 -2.49
CA SER A 63 13.67 -8.27 -2.46
C SER A 63 13.81 -9.43 -3.43
N ILE A 64 14.95 -9.48 -4.12
CA ILE A 64 15.33 -10.57 -5.02
C ILE A 64 16.76 -10.99 -4.73
N GLU A 65 17.02 -12.28 -4.77
CA GLU A 65 18.33 -12.89 -4.60
C GLU A 65 18.58 -13.89 -5.73
N LEU A 66 19.82 -13.89 -6.23
CA LEU A 66 20.33 -14.79 -7.25
C LEU A 66 21.62 -15.43 -6.75
N GLN A 67 21.63 -16.76 -6.68
CA GLN A 67 22.80 -17.59 -6.40
C GLN A 67 23.20 -18.35 -7.68
N GLU A 68 24.47 -18.30 -8.06
CA GLU A 68 24.98 -18.93 -9.30
C GLU A 68 26.19 -19.81 -8.99
N GLY A 69 25.95 -21.11 -8.77
CA GLY A 69 26.99 -22.07 -8.41
C GLY A 69 27.79 -21.62 -7.19
N ASP A 70 29.12 -21.50 -7.33
CA ASP A 70 30.04 -21.07 -6.26
C ASP A 70 30.26 -19.55 -6.20
N LEU A 71 29.58 -18.75 -7.03
CA LEU A 71 29.69 -17.29 -6.99
C LEU A 71 29.00 -16.72 -5.75
N PRO A 72 29.44 -15.57 -5.22
CA PRO A 72 28.72 -14.90 -4.15
C PRO A 72 27.28 -14.53 -4.56
N PRO A 73 26.29 -14.63 -3.66
CA PRO A 73 24.91 -14.23 -3.94
C PRO A 73 24.82 -12.76 -4.37
N ARG A 74 23.91 -12.48 -5.31
CA ARG A 74 23.59 -11.13 -5.78
C ARG A 74 22.17 -10.79 -5.35
N SER A 75 21.97 -9.64 -4.72
CA SER A 75 20.65 -9.21 -4.28
C SER A 75 20.30 -7.79 -4.72
N SER A 76 19.00 -7.52 -4.81
CA SER A 76 18.46 -6.19 -5.03
C SER A 76 17.20 -6.00 -4.19
N GLU A 77 17.02 -4.79 -3.66
CA GLU A 77 15.89 -4.44 -2.81
C GLU A 77 15.28 -3.12 -3.27
N ILE A 78 13.94 -3.07 -3.27
CA ILE A 78 13.16 -1.87 -3.55
C ILE A 78 12.13 -1.71 -2.43
N ALA A 79 12.32 -0.68 -1.60
CA ALA A 79 11.32 -0.22 -0.65
C ALA A 79 10.45 0.87 -1.29
N SER A 80 9.15 0.85 -1.03
CA SER A 80 8.21 1.87 -1.51
C SER A 80 7.26 2.27 -0.39
N PHE A 81 6.93 3.55 -0.36
CA PHE A 81 5.94 4.14 0.53
C PHE A 81 5.04 5.05 -0.28
N ASN A 82 3.77 5.09 0.09
CA ASN A 82 2.75 5.98 -0.45
C ASN A 82 1.94 6.53 0.73
N GLY A 83 1.70 7.83 0.75
CA GLY A 83 0.92 8.50 1.78
C GLY A 83 0.15 9.67 1.19
N GLY A 84 -1.18 9.60 1.24
CA GLY A 84 -2.08 10.65 0.76
C GLY A 84 -3.12 11.02 1.82
N LEU A 85 -3.40 12.31 1.96
CA LEU A 85 -4.48 12.83 2.80
C LEU A 85 -5.20 13.95 2.06
N ASN A 86 -6.49 13.77 1.84
CA ASN A 86 -7.35 14.67 1.08
C ASN A 86 -8.53 15.13 1.94
N PHE A 87 -8.98 16.34 1.64
CA PHE A 87 -10.11 16.99 2.25
C PHE A 87 -11.03 17.50 1.16
N LYS A 88 -12.32 17.22 1.30
CA LYS A 88 -13.37 17.65 0.40
C LYS A 88 -14.43 18.40 1.19
N TYR A 89 -14.64 19.67 0.89
CA TYR A 89 -15.61 20.52 1.56
C TYR A 89 -16.79 20.82 0.63
N PHE A 90 -18.02 20.56 1.08
CA PHE A 90 -19.23 20.84 0.33
C PHE A 90 -19.82 22.21 0.70
N ILE A 91 -20.19 23.00 -0.33
CA ILE A 91 -20.81 24.32 -0.25
C ILE A 91 -22.07 24.29 -1.12
N GLY A 92 -23.18 23.82 -0.56
CA GLY A 92 -24.38 23.48 -1.34
C GLY A 92 -24.06 22.35 -2.32
N ASP A 93 -24.27 22.58 -3.61
CA ASP A 93 -23.94 21.64 -4.69
C ASP A 93 -22.47 21.76 -5.17
N ASN A 94 -21.72 22.74 -4.67
CA ASN A 94 -20.31 22.93 -5.02
C ASN A 94 -19.39 22.19 -4.06
N GLU A 95 -18.17 21.90 -4.51
CA GLU A 95 -17.15 21.24 -3.72
C GLU A 95 -15.77 21.88 -3.91
N ALA A 96 -15.05 22.04 -2.79
CA ALA A 96 -13.64 22.40 -2.79
C ALA A 96 -12.82 21.18 -2.36
N ARG A 97 -11.73 20.89 -3.06
CA ARG A 97 -10.84 19.76 -2.79
C ARG A 97 -9.41 20.23 -2.61
N TYR A 98 -8.74 19.73 -1.59
CA TYR A 98 -7.32 19.98 -1.32
C TYR A 98 -6.71 18.79 -0.58
N GLY A 99 -5.40 18.61 -0.69
CA GLY A 99 -4.72 17.47 -0.08
C GLY A 99 -3.21 17.51 -0.22
N ILE A 100 -2.56 16.53 0.38
CA ILE A 100 -1.12 16.27 0.29
C ILE A 100 -0.88 14.80 -0.07
N GLU A 101 0.15 14.53 -0.86
CA GLU A 101 0.57 13.18 -1.25
C GLU A 101 2.11 13.09 -1.30
N VAL A 102 2.65 11.94 -0.90
CA VAL A 102 4.06 11.57 -0.93
C VAL A 102 4.21 10.12 -1.35
#